data_AF-A0A180G9Z3-F1
#
_entry.id   AF-A0A180G9Z3-F1
#
_cell.length_a   1.000
_cell.length_b   1.000
_cell.length_c   1.000
_cell.angle_alpha   90.00
_cell.angle_beta   90.00
_cell.angle_gamma   90.00
#
_symmetry.space_group_name_H-M   'P 1'
#
loop_
_entity.id
_entity.type
_entity.pdbx_description
1 polymer ?
#
loop_
_entity_poly.entity_id
_entity_poly.type
_entity_poly.pdbx_seq_one_letter_code
_entity_poly.pdbx_strand_id
1 'polypeptide(L)'
;MPSQEPNSARSKTKKKPIPWDRDGVDGGESSIEIVFEWLLTGNNYERWRGDKEKGKTKTRLCSEIVCEMNLRGITHRDTFDFG
;
A
#
# COMPACT_ATOMS: atom_id res chain seq x y z
N MET A 1 27.15 -16.89 39.41
CA MET A 1 27.17 -15.86 38.36
C MET A 1 26.33 -16.37 37.20
N PRO A 2 25.10 -15.92 36.98
CA PRO A 2 24.34 -16.32 35.80
C PRO A 2 24.76 -15.47 34.60
N SER A 3 25.22 -16.14 33.55
CA SER A 3 25.54 -15.57 32.24
C SER A 3 24.26 -15.10 31.56
N GLN A 4 24.16 -13.80 31.25
CA GLN A 4 23.14 -13.28 30.34
C GLN A 4 23.71 -13.23 28.92
N GLU A 5 23.06 -13.96 28.03
CA GLU A 5 23.35 -14.02 26.60
C GLU A 5 23.11 -12.67 25.91
N PRO A 6 23.85 -12.36 24.84
CA PRO A 6 23.71 -11.10 24.14
C PRO A 6 22.38 -11.04 23.36
N ASN A 7 21.60 -10.02 23.70
CA ASN A 7 20.44 -9.54 22.96
C ASN A 7 20.71 -9.56 21.45
N SER A 8 20.07 -10.49 20.73
CA SER A 8 20.09 -10.51 19.27
C SER A 8 19.26 -9.33 18.77
N ALA A 9 19.92 -8.19 18.56
CA ALA A 9 19.37 -7.06 17.87
C ALA A 9 19.00 -7.51 16.46
N ARG A 10 17.71 -7.80 16.24
CA ARG A 10 17.15 -8.14 14.93
C ARG A 10 17.30 -6.92 14.03
N SER A 11 18.43 -6.86 13.34
CA SER A 11 18.71 -5.88 12.29
C SER A 11 17.60 -5.99 11.24
N LYS A 12 16.73 -4.98 11.20
CA LYS A 12 15.70 -4.84 10.17
C LYS A 12 16.42 -4.62 8.84
N THR A 13 16.67 -5.69 8.11
CA THR A 13 17.15 -5.63 6.72
C THR A 13 16.14 -4.79 5.93
N LYS A 14 16.57 -3.64 5.41
CA LYS A 14 15.74 -2.82 4.52
C LYS A 14 15.34 -3.69 3.33
N LYS A 15 14.04 -4.03 3.25
CA LYS A 15 13.50 -4.82 2.14
C LYS A 15 13.73 -4.04 0.85
N LYS A 16 14.20 -4.72 -0.20
CA LYS A 16 14.31 -4.10 -1.53
C LYS A 16 12.92 -3.62 -1.94
N PRO A 17 12.78 -2.41 -2.50
CA PRO A 17 11.48 -1.92 -2.95
C PRO A 17 10.95 -2.85 -4.03
N ILE A 18 9.73 -3.36 -3.83
CA ILE A 18 9.05 -4.21 -4.80
C ILE A 18 8.42 -3.29 -5.85
N PRO A 19 8.66 -3.50 -7.15
CA PRO A 19 8.02 -2.71 -8.21
C PRO A 19 6.50 -2.87 -8.18
N TRP A 20 5.76 -1.78 -8.34
CA TRP A 20 4.29 -1.75 -8.27
C TRP A 20 3.59 -2.45 -9.45
N ASP A 21 4.32 -2.73 -10.53
CA ASP A 21 3.85 -3.47 -11.71
C ASP A 21 4.15 -4.98 -11.64
N ARG A 22 4.90 -5.43 -10.60
CA ARG A 22 5.35 -6.84 -10.47
C ARG A 22 5.19 -7.40 -9.06
N ASP A 23 4.29 -6.82 -8.29
CA ASP A 23 4.02 -7.19 -6.91
C ASP A 23 2.69 -7.94 -6.71
N GLY A 24 2.05 -8.33 -7.83
CA GLY A 24 0.92 -9.23 -7.83
C GLY A 24 1.28 -10.56 -7.18
N VAL A 25 0.32 -11.09 -6.42
CA VAL A 25 0.47 -12.35 -5.65
C VAL A 25 -0.30 -13.45 -6.37
N ASP A 26 0.26 -14.66 -6.44
CA ASP A 26 -0.36 -15.85 -7.05
C ASP A 26 -0.85 -15.67 -8.51
N GLY A 27 -0.19 -14.80 -9.28
CA GLY A 27 -0.58 -14.48 -10.65
C GLY A 27 -1.78 -13.52 -10.75
N GLY A 28 -2.20 -12.92 -9.64
CA GLY A 28 -3.18 -11.86 -9.58
C GLY A 28 -2.64 -10.50 -10.00
N GLU A 29 -3.51 -9.49 -9.95
CA GLU A 29 -3.22 -8.13 -10.37
C GLU A 29 -2.14 -7.48 -9.51
N SER A 30 -1.32 -6.67 -10.18
CA SER A 30 -0.32 -5.82 -9.54
C SER A 30 -0.96 -4.60 -8.86
N SER A 31 -0.23 -3.98 -7.94
CA SER A 31 -0.69 -2.77 -7.26
C SER A 31 -1.08 -1.66 -8.23
N ILE A 32 -0.38 -1.53 -9.36
CA ILE A 32 -0.71 -0.49 -10.35
C ILE A 32 -2.03 -0.77 -11.06
N GLU A 33 -2.33 -2.02 -11.38
CA GLU A 33 -3.60 -2.45 -11.97
C GLU A 33 -4.75 -2.20 -11.00
N ILE A 34 -4.56 -2.54 -9.72
CA ILE A 34 -5.54 -2.31 -8.65
C ILE A 34 -5.83 -0.81 -8.47
N VAL A 35 -4.81 0.05 -8.53
CA VAL A 35 -5.00 1.50 -8.49
C VAL A 35 -5.83 1.98 -9.68
N PHE A 36 -5.54 1.49 -10.89
CA PHE A 36 -6.31 1.86 -12.08
C PHE A 36 -7.75 1.39 -11.99
N GLU A 37 -7.99 0.14 -11.60
CA GLU A 37 -9.35 -0.37 -11.42
C GLU A 37 -10.11 0.44 -10.36
N TRP A 38 -9.46 0.72 -9.22
CA TRP A 38 -10.06 1.55 -8.18
C TRP A 38 -10.43 2.94 -8.70
N LEU A 39 -9.57 3.58 -9.50
CA LEU A 39 -9.85 4.89 -10.12
C LEU A 39 -10.99 4.83 -11.13
N LEU A 40 -11.04 3.77 -11.94
CA LEU A 40 -12.07 3.55 -12.97
C LEU A 40 -13.42 3.13 -12.36
N THR A 41 -13.43 2.72 -11.09
CA THR A 41 -14.63 2.30 -10.39
C THR A 41 -15.44 3.50 -9.90
N GLY A 42 -16.64 3.67 -10.46
CA GLY A 42 -17.61 4.68 -10.01
C GLY A 42 -17.07 6.11 -10.13
N ASN A 43 -17.17 6.88 -9.05
CA ASN A 43 -16.69 8.28 -8.98
C ASN A 43 -15.34 8.43 -8.27
N ASN A 44 -14.57 7.35 -8.12
CA ASN A 44 -13.30 7.38 -7.39
C ASN A 44 -12.26 8.29 -8.04
N TYR A 45 -12.18 8.33 -9.37
CA TYR A 45 -11.34 9.31 -10.07
C TYR A 45 -11.73 10.76 -9.73
N GLU A 46 -13.03 11.09 -9.69
CA GLU A 46 -13.49 12.44 -9.34
C GLU A 46 -13.15 12.78 -7.89
N ARG A 47 -13.32 11.82 -6.97
CA ARG A 47 -12.91 11.94 -5.57
C ARG A 47 -11.40 12.15 -5.42
N TRP A 48 -10.60 11.45 -6.22
CA TRP A 48 -9.14 11.53 -6.22
C TRP A 48 -8.62 12.84 -6.82
N ARG A 49 -9.22 13.27 -7.94
CA ARG A 49 -8.95 14.56 -8.58
C ARG A 49 -9.22 15.73 -7.62
N GLY A 50 -10.17 15.54 -6.71
CA GLY A 50 -10.55 16.49 -5.68
C GLY A 50 -11.45 17.56 -6.26
N ASP A 51 -12.63 17.73 -5.65
CA ASP A 51 -13.39 18.95 -5.83
C ASP A 51 -12.72 20.06 -5.00
N LYS A 52 -12.52 21.24 -5.60
CA LYS A 52 -11.69 22.33 -5.04
C LYS A 52 -12.17 22.82 -3.67
N GLU A 53 -13.38 22.44 -3.25
CA GLU A 53 -14.05 22.97 -2.06
C GLU A 53 -14.12 22.02 -0.86
N LYS A 54 -13.96 20.70 -1.05
CA LYS A 54 -14.09 19.71 0.04
C LYS A 54 -13.02 18.65 -0.07
N GLY A 55 -11.84 18.97 0.44
CA GLY A 55 -10.71 18.05 0.54
C GLY A 55 -11.07 16.82 1.37
N LYS A 56 -11.53 15.75 0.71
CA LYS A 56 -11.23 14.40 1.20
C LYS A 56 -9.72 14.28 1.17
N THR A 57 -9.09 14.18 2.33
CA THR A 57 -7.65 14.04 2.45
C THR A 57 -7.20 12.85 1.60
N LYS A 58 -6.23 13.07 0.70
CA LYS A 58 -5.65 12.01 -0.15
C LYS A 58 -5.32 10.76 0.65
N THR A 59 -4.88 10.92 1.91
CA THR A 59 -4.67 9.87 2.90
C THR A 59 -5.83 8.86 3.00
N ARG A 60 -7.09 9.33 3.07
CA ARG A 60 -8.25 8.44 3.18
C ARG A 60 -8.47 7.63 1.91
N LEU A 61 -8.23 8.23 0.73
CA LEU A 61 -8.33 7.52 -0.54
C LEU A 61 -7.19 6.51 -0.69
N CYS A 62 -5.97 6.86 -0.28
CA CYS A 62 -4.86 5.91 -0.20
C CYS A 62 -5.19 4.73 0.73
N SER A 63 -5.84 4.97 1.88
CA SER A 63 -6.30 3.88 2.76
C SER A 63 -7.31 2.96 2.08
N GLU A 64 -8.24 3.51 1.29
CA GLU A 64 -9.21 2.71 0.51
C GLU A 64 -8.49 1.82 -0.52
N ILE A 65 -7.53 2.38 -1.26
CA ILE A 65 -6.72 1.63 -2.24
C ILE A 65 -5.89 0.53 -1.55
N VAL A 66 -5.25 0.83 -0.41
CA VAL A 66 -4.49 -0.17 0.35
C VAL A 66 -5.39 -1.27 0.88
N CYS A 67 -6.63 -0.97 1.26
CA CYS A 67 -7.61 -1.98 1.64
C CYS A 67 -7.91 -2.93 0.46
N GLU A 68 -8.08 -2.38 -0.74
CA GLU A 68 -8.30 -3.16 -1.98
C GLU A 68 -7.09 -4.04 -2.32
N MET A 69 -5.87 -3.52 -2.15
CA MET A 69 -4.63 -4.28 -2.30
C MET A 69 -4.56 -5.45 -1.31
N ASN A 70 -4.90 -5.22 -0.04
CA ASN A 70 -4.92 -6.26 0.97
C ASN A 70 -5.94 -7.36 0.67
N LEU A 71 -7.12 -6.99 0.14
CA LEU A 71 -8.15 -7.95 -0.29
C LEU A 71 -7.62 -8.90 -1.37
N ARG A 72 -6.71 -8.41 -2.22
CA ARG A 72 -6.08 -9.15 -3.32
C ARG A 72 -4.74 -9.79 -2.93
N GLY A 73 -4.42 -9.80 -1.63
CA GLY A 73 -3.22 -10.45 -1.09
C GLY A 73 -1.96 -9.59 -1.05
N ILE A 74 -2.01 -8.36 -1.57
CA ILE A 74 -0.90 -7.40 -1.51
C ILE A 74 -0.90 -6.70 -0.14
N THR A 75 -0.16 -7.27 0.81
CA THR A 75 -0.12 -6.82 2.23
C THR A 75 1.12 -6.00 2.60
N HIS A 76 2.04 -5.81 1.66
CA HIS A 76 3.30 -5.11 1.90
C HIS A 76 3.26 -3.62 1.56
N ARG A 77 2.13 -3.13 1.03
CA ARG A 77 1.88 -1.73 0.67
C ARG A 77 1.23 -0.99 1.83
N ASP A 78 1.65 0.24 2.06
CA ASP A 78 1.04 1.16 3.03
C ASP A 78 0.64 2.48 2.35
N THR A 79 -0.23 3.22 3.00
CA THR A 79 -0.62 4.59 2.65
C THR A 79 0.56 5.54 2.52
N PHE A 80 1.67 5.26 3.21
CA PHE A 80 2.93 6.03 3.10
C PHE A 80 3.66 5.80 1.78
N ASP A 81 3.40 4.72 1.05
CA ASP A 81 4.01 4.48 -0.26
C ASP A 81 3.43 5.40 -1.38
N PHE A 82 2.34 6.13 -1.09
CA PHE A 82 1.71 7.10 -2.01
C PHE A 82 2.22 8.55 -1.83
N GLY A 83 3.14 8.78 -0.87
CA GLY A 83 3.62 10.09 -0.45
C GLY A 83 4.85 10.60 -1.20
#